data_AF-A0A8J4RW78-F1
#
_entry.id   AF-A0A8J4RW78-F1
#
_cell.length_a   1.000
_cell.length_b   1.000
_cell.length_c   1.000
_cell.angle_alpha   90.00
_cell.angle_beta   90.00
_cell.angle_gamma   90.00
#
_symmetry.space_group_name_H-M   'P 1'
#
loop_
_entity.id
_entity.type
_entity.pdbx_description
1 polymer ?
#
loop_
_entity_poly.entity_id
_entity_poly.type
_entity_poly.pdbx_seq_one_letter_code
_entity_poly.pdbx_strand_id
1 'polypeptide(L)'
;MGLSLHEAVEDRETSPLASQHFLLYFFNHQTRNLEPSGNIDIKVSISLRIFLVSDPNMAANFWTSSHCKQLLDQEEVDVVPPLDKEKGITLEDFKHIKMHMANYIWKLAQHVKVRQRVVATAVTYMRRVYTRKSMTEYDPRLVAPTCLYLASKAEESTVQARLLVFYIKKLYTDEKYRYDRYEIKDILEMEMKILEALNYYLVVFHPYRALSQLLQDASLNDISMTQLTWGLLNDTYRMDLILVHAPHLIALACIYIASVLREKDTTAWFEELRVDMNVVKNISMEILDFYENQRMIGDDRIIAALSKLNLKP
;
A
#
# COMPACT_ATOMS: atom_id res chain seq x y z
N MET A 1 22.01 -29.80 -12.18
CA MET A 1 20.76 -30.21 -11.50
C MET A 1 20.20 -28.96 -10.86
N GLY A 2 19.14 -28.42 -11.46
CA GLY A 2 18.51 -27.18 -11.02
C GLY A 2 17.60 -27.46 -9.83
N LEU A 3 17.73 -26.64 -8.79
CA LEU A 3 16.73 -26.51 -7.74
C LEU A 3 15.84 -25.32 -8.09
N SER A 4 14.53 -25.56 -8.08
CA SER A 4 13.51 -24.60 -8.49
C SER A 4 13.34 -23.47 -7.49
N LEU A 5 13.06 -22.26 -8.00
CA LEU A 5 12.76 -20.99 -7.31
C LEU A 5 11.63 -21.00 -6.24
N HIS A 6 11.10 -22.17 -5.88
CA HIS A 6 10.06 -22.33 -4.87
C HIS A 6 10.63 -22.54 -3.45
N GLU A 7 11.92 -22.89 -3.31
CA GLU A 7 12.58 -23.13 -2.01
C GLU A 7 13.33 -21.88 -1.47
N ALA A 8 13.53 -20.83 -2.29
CA ALA A 8 14.25 -19.63 -1.87
C ALA A 8 13.40 -18.62 -1.05
N VAL A 9 12.13 -18.93 -0.81
CA VAL A 9 11.20 -18.08 -0.05
C VAL A 9 11.06 -18.52 1.42
N GLU A 10 11.46 -19.75 1.77
CA GLU A 10 11.31 -20.29 3.13
C GLU A 10 12.49 -19.95 4.08
N ASP A 11 13.62 -19.44 3.58
CA ASP A 11 14.85 -19.27 4.38
C ASP A 11 15.10 -17.84 4.93
N ARG A 12 14.06 -17.00 5.06
CA ARG A 12 14.15 -15.67 5.72
C ARG A 12 13.73 -15.66 7.18
N GLU A 13 13.61 -16.82 7.80
CA GLU A 13 13.52 -16.97 9.25
C GLU A 13 14.88 -17.42 9.79
N THR A 14 15.78 -16.49 10.12
CA THR A 14 16.79 -16.58 11.21
C THR A 14 17.95 -15.59 11.03
N SER A 15 17.91 -14.45 11.73
CA SER A 15 19.07 -13.88 12.44
C SER A 15 18.72 -12.51 13.06
N PRO A 16 18.58 -12.40 14.40
CA PRO A 16 18.23 -11.15 15.10
C PRO A 16 19.34 -10.08 15.12
N LEU A 17 20.57 -10.40 14.70
CA LEU A 17 21.71 -9.47 14.75
C LEU A 17 21.77 -8.50 13.55
N ALA A 18 21.17 -8.86 12.40
CA ALA A 18 21.24 -8.03 11.21
C ALA A 18 20.38 -6.75 11.30
N SER A 19 19.23 -6.81 11.98
CA SER A 19 18.30 -5.67 12.12
C SER A 19 18.75 -4.64 13.15
N GLN A 20 19.37 -5.05 14.26
CA GLN A 20 19.93 -4.11 15.25
C GLN A 20 21.17 -3.39 14.72
N HIS A 21 22.01 -4.07 13.94
CA HIS A 21 23.15 -3.45 13.24
C HIS A 21 22.69 -2.47 12.15
N PHE A 22 21.51 -2.71 11.55
CA PHE A 22 20.91 -1.89 10.50
C PHE A 22 20.40 -0.53 11.03
N LEU A 23 19.70 -0.48 12.17
CA LEU A 23 19.32 0.79 12.80
C LEU A 23 20.52 1.59 13.28
N LEU A 24 21.53 0.94 13.87
CA LEU A 24 22.79 1.60 14.25
C LEU A 24 23.54 2.15 13.04
N TYR A 25 23.52 1.47 11.90
CA TYR A 25 24.07 1.97 10.65
C TYR A 25 23.28 3.19 10.12
N PHE A 26 21.95 3.12 10.15
CA PHE A 26 21.06 4.20 9.69
C PHE A 26 21.18 5.47 10.57
N PHE A 27 21.25 5.30 11.89
CA PHE A 27 21.47 6.39 12.85
C PHE A 27 22.88 7.00 12.74
N ASN A 28 23.93 6.20 12.56
CA ASN A 28 25.30 6.72 12.47
C ASN A 28 25.58 7.52 11.20
N HIS A 29 24.81 7.33 10.13
CA HIS A 29 24.93 8.12 8.89
C HIS A 29 24.19 9.48 8.96
N GLN A 30 23.40 9.76 10.00
CA GLN A 30 22.62 11.00 10.13
C GLN A 30 23.43 12.25 10.52
N THR A 31 24.68 12.13 10.98
CA THR A 31 25.37 13.26 11.64
C THR A 31 26.49 13.92 10.83
N ARG A 32 26.58 13.71 9.51
CA ARG A 32 27.60 14.38 8.68
C ARG A 32 26.98 15.14 7.51
N ASN A 33 27.07 16.47 7.64
CA ASN A 33 27.10 17.49 6.61
C ASN A 33 25.76 17.95 6.03
N LEU A 34 25.31 19.12 6.48
CA LEU A 34 24.60 20.10 5.64
C LEU A 34 24.94 21.51 6.13
N GLU A 35 25.82 22.20 5.40
CA GLU A 35 25.90 23.67 5.41
C GLU A 35 25.18 24.22 4.16
N PRO A 36 24.46 25.35 4.25
CA PRO A 36 23.71 25.88 3.13
C PRO A 36 24.58 26.81 2.28
N SER A 37 24.69 26.53 0.98
CA SER A 37 25.12 27.55 0.01
C SER A 37 24.13 27.64 -1.15
N GLY A 38 23.68 28.86 -1.41
CA GLY A 38 22.65 29.18 -2.39
C GLY A 38 23.20 29.44 -3.78
N ASN A 39 22.35 29.26 -4.79
CA ASN A 39 22.13 30.28 -5.82
C ASN A 39 20.84 29.99 -6.62
N ILE A 40 20.19 31.06 -7.08
CA ILE A 40 18.74 31.12 -7.36
C ILE A 40 18.34 30.86 -8.82
N ASP A 41 19.27 30.63 -9.75
CA ASP A 41 18.96 30.69 -11.20
C ASP A 41 18.76 29.36 -11.95
N ILE A 42 18.41 28.28 -11.24
CA ILE A 42 17.96 27.01 -11.86
C ILE A 42 16.56 26.64 -11.31
N LYS A 43 15.69 27.62 -11.08
CA LYS A 43 14.38 27.40 -10.44
C LYS A 43 13.28 26.88 -11.36
N VAL A 44 13.48 26.86 -12.68
CA VAL A 44 12.38 26.60 -13.63
C VAL A 44 12.50 25.26 -14.39
N SER A 45 13.67 24.59 -14.40
CA SER A 45 13.88 23.45 -15.31
C SER A 45 13.50 22.06 -14.73
N ILE A 46 13.58 21.85 -13.41
CA ILE A 46 13.39 20.51 -12.80
C ILE A 46 12.00 20.33 -12.17
N SER A 47 11.38 21.41 -11.66
CA SER A 47 9.97 21.37 -11.27
C SER A 47 9.08 21.03 -12.47
N LEU A 48 9.50 21.41 -13.69
CA LEU A 48 8.88 20.95 -14.93
C LEU A 48 9.12 19.47 -15.26
N ARG A 49 10.17 18.79 -14.79
CA ARG A 49 10.39 17.36 -15.11
C ARG A 49 9.52 16.40 -14.29
N ILE A 50 9.19 16.76 -13.05
CA ILE A 50 8.15 16.07 -12.27
C ILE A 50 6.75 16.41 -12.83
N PHE A 51 6.56 17.62 -13.37
CA PHE A 51 5.32 18.02 -14.04
C PHE A 51 5.12 17.41 -15.43
N LEU A 52 6.16 17.27 -16.27
CA LEU A 52 6.07 16.84 -17.68
C LEU A 52 6.01 15.31 -17.89
N VAL A 53 5.75 14.55 -16.82
CA VAL A 53 5.14 13.21 -16.93
C VAL A 53 3.59 13.35 -17.07
N SER A 54 3.10 14.56 -17.34
CA SER A 54 1.69 14.87 -17.64
C SER A 54 1.36 14.60 -19.11
N ASP A 55 0.78 13.43 -19.35
CA ASP A 55 -0.16 13.21 -20.45
C ASP A 55 -1.32 14.23 -20.31
N PRO A 56 -1.79 14.92 -21.37
CA PRO A 56 -2.83 15.97 -21.26
C PRO A 56 -4.22 15.48 -20.81
N ASN A 57 -4.38 14.20 -20.51
CA ASN A 57 -5.62 13.67 -19.93
C ASN A 57 -5.74 14.07 -18.45
N MET A 58 -6.90 14.56 -18.01
CA MET A 58 -7.17 14.86 -16.58
C MET A 58 -6.90 13.67 -15.63
N ALA A 59 -6.85 12.45 -16.16
CA ALA A 59 -6.46 11.22 -15.46
C ALA A 59 -4.94 11.08 -15.21
N ALA A 60 -4.10 12.02 -15.68
CA ALA A 60 -2.65 11.93 -15.58
C ALA A 60 -2.01 13.03 -14.71
N ASN A 61 -2.75 14.07 -14.32
CA ASN A 61 -2.23 15.09 -13.40
C ASN A 61 -2.72 14.83 -11.97
N PHE A 62 -1.82 14.33 -11.13
CA PHE A 62 -2.09 14.06 -9.72
C PHE A 62 -2.59 15.31 -8.97
N TRP A 63 -1.95 16.47 -9.17
CA TRP A 63 -2.19 17.68 -8.38
C TRP A 63 -3.59 18.28 -8.53
N THR A 64 -4.21 18.09 -9.69
CA THR A 64 -5.59 18.53 -9.95
C THR A 64 -6.63 17.43 -9.69
N SER A 65 -6.17 16.19 -9.45
CA SER A 65 -7.04 15.02 -9.33
C SER A 65 -7.85 15.01 -8.03
N SER A 66 -8.93 14.23 -8.02
CA SER A 66 -9.68 13.94 -6.79
C SER A 66 -8.83 13.21 -5.76
N HIS A 67 -7.81 12.43 -6.18
CA HIS A 67 -6.92 11.73 -5.25
C HIS A 67 -6.15 12.72 -4.40
N CYS A 68 -5.49 13.71 -5.00
CA CYS A 68 -4.72 14.70 -4.26
C CYS A 68 -5.60 15.50 -3.29
N LYS A 69 -6.84 15.82 -3.69
CA LYS A 69 -7.81 16.54 -2.85
C LYS A 69 -8.36 15.71 -1.68
N GLN A 70 -8.12 14.40 -1.68
CA GLN A 70 -8.60 13.46 -0.68
C GLN A 70 -7.48 12.82 0.15
N LEU A 71 -6.26 13.35 0.04
CA LEU A 71 -5.24 13.01 1.02
C LEU A 71 -5.70 13.48 2.41
N LEU A 72 -5.40 12.67 3.41
CA LEU A 72 -5.79 12.88 4.80
C LEU A 72 -4.55 13.13 5.64
N ASP A 73 -4.75 13.79 6.78
CA ASP A 73 -3.72 13.85 7.82
C ASP A 73 -3.64 12.50 8.55
N GLN A 74 -2.49 12.18 9.14
CA GLN A 74 -2.24 10.89 9.80
C GLN A 74 -3.24 10.65 10.95
N GLU A 75 -3.60 11.72 11.67
CA GLU A 75 -4.55 11.69 12.79
C GLU A 75 -5.98 11.37 12.33
N GLU A 76 -6.34 11.67 11.08
CA GLU A 76 -7.65 11.34 10.51
C GLU A 76 -7.75 9.87 10.09
N VAL A 77 -6.61 9.26 9.75
CA VAL A 77 -6.54 7.85 9.35
C VAL A 77 -6.54 6.91 10.56
N ASP A 78 -5.92 7.33 11.67
CA ASP A 78 -5.78 6.53 12.90
C ASP A 78 -6.99 6.64 13.83
N VAL A 79 -8.20 6.64 13.24
CA VAL A 79 -9.47 6.75 13.96
C VAL A 79 -10.30 5.47 13.78
N VAL A 80 -10.65 4.84 14.90
CA VAL A 80 -11.64 3.74 14.90
C VAL A 80 -13.06 4.34 14.94
N PRO A 81 -13.95 3.97 14.00
CA PRO A 81 -15.34 4.42 14.00
C PRO A 81 -16.08 4.09 15.31
N PRO A 82 -17.04 4.93 15.77
CA PRO A 82 -17.75 4.71 17.03
C PRO A 82 -18.42 3.34 17.15
N LEU A 83 -19.08 2.87 16.08
CA LEU A 83 -19.72 1.55 16.06
C LEU A 83 -18.72 0.40 16.24
N ASP A 84 -17.52 0.53 15.70
CA ASP A 84 -16.47 -0.48 15.87
C ASP A 84 -15.89 -0.43 17.29
N LYS A 85 -15.75 0.77 17.88
CA LYS A 85 -15.37 0.94 19.29
C LYS A 85 -16.38 0.28 20.24
N GLU A 86 -17.68 0.41 19.96
CA GLU A 86 -18.74 -0.26 20.73
C GLU A 86 -18.65 -1.79 20.66
N LYS A 87 -18.08 -2.35 19.59
CA LYS A 87 -17.75 -3.78 19.47
C LYS A 87 -16.43 -4.17 20.15
N GLY A 88 -15.73 -3.23 20.76
CA GLY A 88 -14.43 -3.46 21.39
C GLY A 88 -13.28 -3.60 20.38
N ILE A 89 -13.44 -3.08 19.16
CA ILE A 89 -12.34 -2.97 18.18
C ILE A 89 -11.40 -1.87 18.65
N THR A 90 -10.14 -2.25 18.90
CA THR A 90 -9.05 -1.31 19.18
C THR A 90 -8.45 -0.76 17.89
N LEU A 91 -7.63 0.30 17.97
CA LEU A 91 -6.90 0.81 16.81
C LEU A 91 -5.96 -0.26 16.23
N GLU A 92 -5.32 -1.04 17.09
CA GLU A 92 -4.45 -2.15 16.69
C GLU A 92 -5.24 -3.24 15.95
N ASP A 93 -6.41 -3.65 16.48
CA ASP A 93 -7.32 -4.58 15.78
C ASP A 93 -7.69 -4.05 14.40
N PHE A 94 -8.04 -2.76 14.30
CA PHE A 94 -8.43 -2.12 13.05
C PHE A 94 -7.29 -2.14 12.01
N LYS A 95 -6.07 -1.80 12.43
CA LYS A 95 -4.86 -1.88 11.59
C LYS A 95 -4.59 -3.32 11.13
N HIS A 96 -4.68 -4.29 12.04
CA HIS A 96 -4.48 -5.71 11.73
C HIS A 96 -5.53 -6.27 10.78
N ILE A 97 -6.80 -5.92 10.94
CA ILE A 97 -7.86 -6.33 10.02
C ILE A 97 -7.61 -5.75 8.62
N LYS A 98 -7.29 -4.45 8.50
CA LYS A 98 -6.96 -3.85 7.20
C LYS A 98 -5.79 -4.55 6.51
N MET A 99 -4.73 -4.86 7.26
CA MET A 99 -3.56 -5.58 6.75
C MET A 99 -3.92 -6.99 6.28
N HIS A 100 -4.68 -7.74 7.09
CA HIS A 100 -5.16 -9.08 6.74
C HIS A 100 -6.03 -9.06 5.47
N MET A 101 -6.92 -8.08 5.36
CA MET A 101 -7.77 -7.90 4.18
C MET A 101 -6.97 -7.51 2.94
N ALA A 102 -5.91 -6.71 3.06
CA ALA A 102 -5.01 -6.42 1.94
C ALA A 102 -4.33 -7.70 1.42
N ASN A 103 -3.89 -8.59 2.33
CA ASN A 103 -3.36 -9.89 1.96
C ASN A 103 -4.43 -10.80 1.33
N TYR A 104 -5.67 -10.74 1.82
CA TYR A 104 -6.79 -11.46 1.22
C TYR A 104 -7.07 -11.01 -0.22
N ILE A 105 -7.10 -9.70 -0.48
CA ILE A 105 -7.21 -9.12 -1.83
C ILE A 105 -6.09 -9.65 -2.72
N TRP A 106 -4.84 -9.59 -2.24
CA TRP A 106 -3.69 -10.07 -2.99
C TRP A 106 -3.80 -11.56 -3.35
N LYS A 107 -4.18 -12.43 -2.39
CA LYS A 107 -4.38 -13.86 -2.63
C LYS A 107 -5.46 -14.11 -3.69
N LEU A 108 -6.62 -13.47 -3.56
CA LEU A 108 -7.70 -13.58 -4.55
C LEU A 108 -7.23 -13.12 -5.94
N ALA A 109 -6.50 -12.02 -6.01
CA ALA A 109 -5.98 -11.45 -7.24
C ALA A 109 -5.06 -12.40 -8.01
N GLN A 110 -4.24 -13.20 -7.31
CA GLN A 110 -3.41 -14.24 -7.94
C GLN A 110 -4.27 -15.30 -8.65
N HIS A 111 -5.40 -15.67 -8.06
CA HIS A 111 -6.31 -16.67 -8.63
C HIS A 111 -7.13 -16.14 -9.81
N VAL A 112 -7.59 -14.89 -9.73
CA VAL A 112 -8.29 -14.24 -10.84
C VAL A 112 -7.35 -13.63 -11.89
N LYS A 113 -6.03 -13.74 -11.68
CA LYS A 113 -4.95 -13.34 -12.60
C LYS A 113 -5.02 -11.88 -13.06
N VAL A 114 -5.28 -10.96 -12.13
CA VAL A 114 -5.27 -9.52 -12.41
C VAL A 114 -3.87 -8.91 -12.22
N ARG A 115 -3.64 -7.76 -12.86
CA ARG A 115 -2.36 -7.02 -12.76
C ARG A 115 -2.23 -6.36 -11.38
N GLN A 116 -0.99 -6.12 -10.94
CA GLN A 116 -0.68 -5.48 -9.65
C GLN A 116 -1.37 -4.12 -9.46
N ARG A 117 -1.56 -3.35 -10.55
CA ARG A 117 -2.30 -2.08 -10.50
C ARG A 117 -3.73 -2.26 -9.99
N VAL A 118 -4.44 -3.31 -10.43
CA VAL A 118 -5.80 -3.63 -9.97
C VAL A 118 -5.80 -3.92 -8.46
N VAL A 119 -4.81 -4.68 -7.98
CA VAL A 119 -4.64 -5.01 -6.56
C VAL A 119 -4.43 -3.75 -5.73
N ALA A 120 -3.54 -2.87 -6.19
CA ALA A 120 -3.26 -1.59 -5.54
C ALA A 120 -4.49 -0.69 -5.47
N THR A 121 -5.27 -0.59 -6.56
CA THR A 121 -6.54 0.15 -6.60
C THR A 121 -7.56 -0.44 -5.62
N ALA A 122 -7.70 -1.76 -5.59
CA ALA A 122 -8.61 -2.45 -4.67
C ALA A 122 -8.28 -2.19 -3.19
N VAL A 123 -7.00 -2.30 -2.82
CA VAL A 123 -6.55 -2.00 -1.46
C VAL A 123 -6.78 -0.53 -1.12
N THR A 124 -6.54 0.37 -2.06
CA THR A 124 -6.78 1.82 -1.86
C THR A 124 -8.28 2.11 -1.64
N TYR A 125 -9.17 1.49 -2.42
CA TYR A 125 -10.61 1.60 -2.21
C TYR A 125 -11.03 1.11 -0.82
N MET A 126 -10.56 -0.08 -0.42
CA MET A 126 -10.86 -0.63 0.89
C MET A 126 -10.41 0.32 2.01
N ARG A 127 -9.19 0.86 1.92
CA ARG A 127 -8.66 1.82 2.89
C ARG A 127 -9.52 3.09 2.94
N ARG A 128 -9.85 3.68 1.79
CA ARG A 128 -10.74 4.86 1.71
C ARG A 128 -12.13 4.59 2.30
N VAL A 129 -12.74 3.43 2.03
CA VAL A 129 -14.04 3.06 2.61
C VAL A 129 -13.98 3.10 4.14
N TYR A 130 -12.93 2.55 4.74
CA TYR A 130 -12.76 2.51 6.19
C TYR A 130 -12.34 3.82 6.85
N THR A 131 -12.08 4.88 6.08
CA THR A 131 -12.01 6.26 6.62
C THR A 131 -13.39 6.85 6.87
N ARG A 132 -14.45 6.28 6.28
CA ARG A 132 -15.81 6.84 6.28
C ARG A 132 -16.87 5.90 6.83
N LYS A 133 -16.61 4.60 6.84
CA LYS A 133 -17.55 3.54 7.20
C LYS A 133 -16.95 2.64 8.27
N SER A 134 -17.80 2.10 9.14
CA SER A 134 -17.40 1.14 10.16
C SER A 134 -17.27 -0.27 9.57
N MET A 135 -16.34 -1.07 10.10
CA MET A 135 -16.21 -2.50 9.79
C MET A 135 -17.43 -3.32 10.24
N THR A 136 -18.19 -2.80 11.20
CA THR A 136 -19.44 -3.37 11.68
C THR A 136 -20.56 -3.22 10.64
N GLU A 137 -20.66 -2.08 9.96
CA GLU A 137 -21.65 -1.87 8.90
C GLU A 137 -21.20 -2.45 7.56
N TYR A 138 -19.89 -2.35 7.27
CA TYR A 138 -19.27 -2.76 6.02
C TYR A 138 -18.31 -3.89 6.32
N ASP A 139 -18.80 -5.14 6.29
CA ASP A 139 -18.01 -6.30 6.70
C ASP A 139 -16.74 -6.44 5.84
N PRO A 140 -15.53 -6.40 6.43
CA PRO A 140 -14.25 -6.52 5.71
C PRO A 140 -14.14 -7.75 4.84
N ARG A 141 -14.77 -8.87 5.25
CA ARG A 141 -14.77 -10.11 4.50
C ARG A 141 -15.50 -10.00 3.16
N LEU A 142 -16.47 -9.10 3.04
CA LEU A 142 -17.20 -8.80 1.80
C LEU A 142 -16.67 -7.56 1.07
N VAL A 143 -16.23 -6.54 1.81
CA VAL A 143 -15.67 -5.31 1.22
C VAL A 143 -14.40 -5.60 0.44
N ALA A 144 -13.48 -6.40 0.99
CA ALA A 144 -12.20 -6.72 0.36
C ALA A 144 -12.37 -7.33 -1.06
N PRO A 145 -13.10 -8.44 -1.26
CA PRO A 145 -13.33 -8.98 -2.59
C PRO A 145 -14.15 -8.03 -3.48
N THR A 146 -15.12 -7.30 -2.93
CA THR A 146 -15.91 -6.35 -3.72
C THR A 146 -15.06 -5.18 -4.23
N CYS A 147 -14.11 -4.68 -3.42
CA CYS A 147 -13.12 -3.69 -3.87
C CYS A 147 -12.26 -4.24 -5.02
N LEU A 148 -11.88 -5.52 -4.99
CA LEU A 148 -11.16 -6.16 -6.09
C LEU A 148 -12.01 -6.24 -7.36
N TYR A 149 -13.29 -6.60 -7.22
CA TYR A 149 -14.25 -6.61 -8.33
C TYR A 149 -14.41 -5.21 -8.94
N LEU A 150 -14.68 -4.19 -8.13
CA LEU A 150 -14.86 -2.82 -8.59
C LEU A 150 -13.58 -2.25 -9.22
N ALA A 151 -12.43 -2.46 -8.58
CA ALA A 151 -11.13 -2.04 -9.10
C ALA A 151 -10.81 -2.69 -10.44
N SER A 152 -11.18 -3.96 -10.65
CA SER A 152 -11.00 -4.60 -11.95
C SER A 152 -11.72 -3.83 -13.05
N LYS A 153 -12.97 -3.41 -12.80
CA LYS A 153 -13.73 -2.62 -13.78
C LYS A 153 -13.13 -1.22 -14.00
N ALA A 154 -12.72 -0.55 -12.93
CA ALA A 154 -12.14 0.79 -12.99
C ALA A 154 -10.77 0.82 -13.71
N GLU A 155 -10.00 -0.26 -13.63
CA GLU A 155 -8.69 -0.42 -14.28
C GLU A 155 -8.79 -1.20 -15.60
N GLU A 156 -9.99 -1.27 -16.19
CA GLU A 156 -10.26 -1.91 -17.50
C GLU A 156 -9.79 -3.38 -17.58
N SER A 157 -9.93 -4.10 -16.47
CA SER A 157 -9.70 -5.54 -16.34
C SER A 157 -11.04 -6.28 -16.17
N THR A 158 -11.13 -7.50 -16.70
CA THR A 158 -12.38 -8.27 -16.65
C THR A 158 -12.31 -9.35 -15.59
N VAL A 159 -12.89 -9.11 -14.41
CA VAL A 159 -13.16 -10.15 -13.40
C VAL A 159 -14.66 -10.41 -13.34
N GLN A 160 -15.07 -11.67 -13.55
CA GLN A 160 -16.47 -12.05 -13.39
C GLN A 160 -16.78 -12.29 -11.91
N ALA A 161 -17.89 -11.73 -11.41
CA ALA A 161 -18.32 -11.92 -10.02
C ALA A 161 -18.47 -13.41 -9.65
N ARG A 162 -18.94 -14.24 -10.58
CA ARG A 162 -19.03 -15.70 -10.42
C ARG A 162 -17.67 -16.35 -10.12
N LEU A 163 -16.62 -15.93 -10.83
CA LEU A 163 -15.27 -16.46 -10.63
C LEU A 163 -14.71 -16.01 -9.28
N LEU A 164 -14.98 -14.77 -8.89
CA LEU A 164 -14.57 -14.24 -7.60
C LEU A 164 -15.23 -15.01 -6.44
N VAL A 165 -16.56 -15.19 -6.49
CA VAL A 165 -17.30 -15.98 -5.48
C VAL A 165 -16.79 -17.43 -5.41
N PHE A 166 -16.47 -18.04 -6.56
CA PHE A 166 -15.87 -19.37 -6.58
C PHE A 166 -14.55 -19.41 -5.79
N TYR A 167 -13.65 -18.45 -5.97
CA TYR A 167 -12.38 -18.41 -5.24
C TYR A 167 -12.52 -18.00 -3.78
N ILE A 168 -13.49 -17.13 -3.43
CA ILE A 168 -13.83 -16.85 -2.03
C ILE A 168 -14.14 -18.15 -1.30
N LYS A 169 -15.03 -18.98 -1.85
CA LYS A 169 -15.42 -20.27 -1.26
C LYS A 169 -14.30 -21.29 -1.28
N LYS A 170 -13.53 -21.35 -2.36
CA LYS A 170 -12.44 -22.35 -2.53
C LYS A 170 -11.25 -22.11 -1.61
N LEU A 171 -10.85 -20.85 -1.40
CA LEU A 171 -9.64 -20.53 -0.62
C LEU A 171 -9.88 -20.49 0.88
N TYR A 172 -11.15 -20.41 1.27
CA TYR A 172 -11.55 -20.23 2.65
C TYR A 172 -12.68 -21.19 3.00
N THR A 173 -12.43 -22.47 2.77
CA THR A 173 -13.29 -23.58 3.20
C THR A 173 -13.26 -23.79 4.72
N ASP A 174 -12.34 -23.14 5.43
CA ASP A 174 -12.23 -23.20 6.88
C ASP A 174 -13.27 -22.28 7.53
N GLU A 175 -14.14 -22.87 8.37
CA GLU A 175 -15.16 -22.16 9.14
C GLU A 175 -14.57 -21.09 10.06
N LYS A 176 -13.25 -21.11 10.33
CA LYS A 176 -12.54 -20.16 11.22
C LYS A 176 -12.84 -18.69 10.92
N TYR A 177 -13.05 -18.34 9.65
CA TYR A 177 -13.27 -16.96 9.22
C TYR A 177 -14.63 -16.71 8.53
N ARG A 178 -15.35 -17.78 8.15
CA ARG A 178 -16.71 -17.76 7.59
C ARG A 178 -16.87 -16.88 6.33
N TYR A 179 -15.87 -16.90 5.45
CA TYR A 179 -15.85 -16.17 4.17
C TYR A 179 -16.78 -16.75 3.09
N ASP A 180 -17.14 -18.02 3.21
CA ASP A 180 -17.80 -18.84 2.20
C ASP A 180 -19.31 -18.56 2.02
N ARG A 181 -19.86 -17.66 2.84
CA ARG A 181 -21.31 -17.37 2.89
C ARG A 181 -21.81 -16.42 1.81
N TYR A 182 -20.92 -15.67 1.16
CA TYR A 182 -21.32 -14.64 0.21
C TYR A 182 -21.68 -15.22 -1.17
N GLU A 183 -22.73 -14.66 -1.75
CA GLU A 183 -23.22 -14.92 -3.09
C GLU A 183 -22.93 -13.74 -4.02
N ILE A 184 -23.20 -13.93 -5.32
CA ILE A 184 -22.99 -12.87 -6.32
C ILE A 184 -23.80 -11.61 -5.98
N LYS A 185 -25.04 -11.78 -5.48
CA LYS A 185 -25.91 -10.66 -5.10
C LYS A 185 -25.26 -9.77 -4.02
N ASP A 186 -24.56 -10.37 -3.05
CA ASP A 186 -23.93 -9.65 -1.95
C ASP A 186 -22.76 -8.80 -2.45
N ILE A 187 -21.99 -9.31 -3.43
CA ILE A 187 -20.92 -8.56 -4.11
C ILE A 187 -21.51 -7.34 -4.85
N LEU A 188 -22.61 -7.54 -5.59
CA LEU A 188 -23.24 -6.47 -6.37
C LEU A 188 -23.90 -5.40 -5.49
N GLU A 189 -24.53 -5.80 -4.38
CA GLU A 189 -25.09 -4.87 -3.40
C GLU A 189 -23.98 -4.08 -2.68
N MET A 190 -22.91 -4.77 -2.25
CA MET A 190 -21.78 -4.12 -1.60
C MET A 190 -21.04 -3.18 -2.58
N GLU A 191 -21.01 -3.49 -3.87
CA GLU A 191 -20.38 -2.64 -4.87
C GLU A 191 -21.05 -1.26 -4.91
N MET A 192 -22.39 -1.22 -4.92
CA MET A 192 -23.13 0.04 -4.90
C MET A 192 -22.82 0.84 -3.62
N LYS A 193 -22.76 0.17 -2.47
CA LYS A 193 -22.39 0.79 -1.19
C LYS A 193 -20.95 1.35 -1.19
N ILE A 194 -20.00 0.62 -1.78
CA ILE A 194 -18.61 1.08 -1.90
C ILE A 194 -18.50 2.28 -2.83
N LEU A 195 -19.20 2.28 -3.97
CA LEU A 195 -19.24 3.43 -4.88
C LEU A 195 -19.72 4.70 -4.18
N GLU A 196 -20.80 4.60 -3.40
CA GLU A 196 -21.33 5.69 -2.58
C GLU A 196 -20.32 6.12 -1.51
N ALA A 197 -19.73 5.18 -0.77
CA ALA A 197 -18.75 5.48 0.28
C ALA A 197 -17.50 6.18 -0.29
N LEU A 198 -17.09 5.85 -1.51
CA LEU A 198 -15.99 6.50 -2.23
C LEU A 198 -16.38 7.85 -2.86
N ASN A 199 -17.64 8.27 -2.76
CA ASN A 199 -18.20 9.40 -3.52
C ASN A 199 -17.85 9.30 -5.03
N TYR A 200 -17.83 8.08 -5.58
CA TYR A 200 -17.50 7.79 -6.97
C TYR A 200 -16.10 8.26 -7.44
N TYR A 201 -15.17 8.56 -6.52
CA TYR A 201 -13.79 8.92 -6.87
C TYR A 201 -12.93 7.67 -7.12
N LEU A 202 -13.05 7.13 -8.34
CA LEU A 202 -12.46 5.86 -8.73
C LEU A 202 -11.03 5.95 -9.27
N VAL A 203 -10.59 7.11 -9.75
CA VAL A 203 -9.22 7.26 -10.26
C VAL A 203 -8.22 7.25 -9.12
N VAL A 204 -7.27 6.32 -9.16
CA VAL A 204 -6.18 6.20 -8.19
C VAL A 204 -4.84 6.35 -8.91
N PHE A 205 -3.94 7.11 -8.30
CA PHE A 205 -2.57 7.29 -8.76
C PHE A 205 -1.68 6.40 -7.91
N HIS A 206 -0.78 5.66 -8.54
CA HIS A 206 0.08 4.68 -7.87
C HIS A 206 1.57 5.02 -8.05
N PRO A 207 2.42 4.66 -7.08
CA PRO A 207 3.86 4.93 -7.12
C PRO A 207 4.59 4.17 -8.24
N TYR A 208 3.99 3.11 -8.79
CA TYR A 208 4.63 2.24 -9.79
C TYR A 208 4.95 2.96 -11.11
N ARG A 209 4.14 3.93 -11.53
CA ARG A 209 4.26 4.56 -12.87
C ARG A 209 5.59 5.30 -13.03
N ALA A 210 6.03 5.99 -11.98
CA ALA A 210 7.25 6.79 -12.00
C ALA A 210 8.51 5.96 -11.68
N LEU A 211 8.37 4.74 -11.14
CA LEU A 211 9.49 3.97 -10.59
C LEU A 211 10.62 3.76 -11.59
N SER A 212 10.31 3.26 -12.79
CA SER A 212 11.35 2.94 -13.78
C SER A 212 12.12 4.17 -14.21
N GLN A 213 11.44 5.32 -14.35
CA GLN A 213 12.06 6.57 -14.71
C GLN A 213 12.91 7.12 -13.57
N LEU A 214 12.40 7.11 -12.33
CA LEU A 214 13.15 7.56 -11.16
C LEU A 214 14.41 6.72 -10.92
N LEU A 215 14.33 5.40 -11.06
CA LEU A 215 15.51 4.52 -10.95
C LEU A 215 16.52 4.78 -12.07
N GLN A 216 16.06 5.04 -13.29
CA GLN A 216 16.95 5.39 -14.40
C GLN A 216 17.64 6.74 -14.15
N ASP A 217 16.88 7.75 -13.72
CA ASP A 217 17.40 9.08 -13.43
C ASP A 217 18.41 9.04 -12.27
N ALA A 218 18.18 8.18 -11.26
CA ALA A 218 19.11 7.96 -10.16
C ALA A 218 20.34 7.12 -10.52
N SER A 219 20.44 6.61 -11.76
CA SER A 219 21.45 5.62 -12.17
C SER A 219 21.43 4.32 -11.32
N LEU A 220 20.22 3.90 -10.91
CA LEU A 220 19.91 2.71 -10.10
C LEU A 220 19.01 1.70 -10.83
N ASN A 221 19.07 1.67 -12.16
CA ASN A 221 18.17 0.87 -13.01
C ASN A 221 18.58 -0.61 -13.17
N ASP A 222 19.45 -1.14 -12.30
CA ASP A 222 19.76 -2.56 -12.34
C ASP A 222 18.56 -3.41 -11.87
N ILE A 223 18.55 -4.67 -12.31
CA ILE A 223 17.44 -5.60 -12.05
C ILE A 223 17.23 -5.79 -10.54
N SER A 224 18.32 -5.83 -9.77
CA SER A 224 18.26 -6.10 -8.33
C SER A 224 17.65 -4.92 -7.56
N MET A 225 17.99 -3.68 -7.95
CA MET A 225 17.42 -2.45 -7.40
C MET A 225 15.95 -2.30 -7.78
N THR A 226 15.62 -2.60 -9.04
CA THR A 226 14.24 -2.55 -9.52
C THR A 226 13.36 -3.53 -8.75
N GLN A 227 13.81 -4.78 -8.57
CA GLN A 227 13.06 -5.79 -7.83
C GLN A 227 12.92 -5.45 -6.34
N LEU A 228 13.99 -5.00 -5.70
CA LEU A 228 13.97 -4.58 -4.28
C LEU A 228 12.97 -3.44 -4.08
N THR A 229 13.07 -2.38 -4.88
CA THR A 229 12.21 -1.20 -4.75
C THR A 229 10.76 -1.53 -5.11
N TRP A 230 10.53 -2.38 -6.11
CA TRP A 230 9.19 -2.88 -6.43
C TRP A 230 8.57 -3.68 -5.28
N GLY A 231 9.38 -4.53 -4.61
CA GLY A 231 8.97 -5.26 -3.41
C GLY A 231 8.53 -4.31 -2.28
N LEU A 232 9.38 -3.32 -1.96
CA LEU A 232 9.06 -2.29 -0.97
C LEU A 232 7.75 -1.56 -1.31
N LEU A 233 7.58 -1.15 -2.57
CA LEU A 233 6.34 -0.50 -3.03
C LEU A 233 5.10 -1.35 -2.83
N ASN A 234 5.17 -2.65 -3.11
CA ASN A 234 4.03 -3.54 -2.87
C ASN A 234 3.69 -3.63 -1.38
N ASP A 235 4.71 -3.65 -0.52
CA ASP A 235 4.52 -3.73 0.92
C ASP A 235 3.94 -2.43 1.51
N THR A 236 4.15 -1.27 0.88
CA THR A 236 3.48 -0.01 1.31
C THR A 236 1.96 -0.09 1.30
N TYR A 237 1.36 -0.96 0.48
CA TYR A 237 -0.09 -1.18 0.47
C TYR A 237 -0.60 -1.95 1.69
N ARG A 238 0.29 -2.49 2.53
CA ARG A 238 -0.06 -3.03 3.85
C ARG A 238 -0.21 -1.93 4.90
N MET A 239 0.24 -0.71 4.61
CA MET A 239 0.12 0.49 5.44
C MET A 239 -0.89 1.48 4.83
N ASP A 240 -1.19 2.57 5.54
CA ASP A 240 -2.10 3.61 5.07
C ASP A 240 -1.42 4.74 4.29
N LEU A 241 -0.13 4.59 3.94
CA LEU A 241 0.68 5.60 3.24
C LEU A 241 0.00 6.21 2.00
N ILE A 242 -0.76 5.41 1.24
CA ILE A 242 -1.48 5.87 0.04
C ILE A 242 -2.63 6.84 0.32
N LEU A 243 -3.09 6.92 1.58
CA LEU A 243 -4.11 7.88 2.02
C LEU A 243 -3.50 9.21 2.45
N VAL A 244 -2.24 9.22 2.87
CA VAL A 244 -1.60 10.37 3.53
C VAL A 244 -0.59 11.05 2.62
N HIS A 245 0.12 10.28 1.80
CA HIS A 245 1.22 10.79 0.98
C HIS A 245 0.94 10.69 -0.51
N ALA A 246 1.47 11.68 -1.24
CA ALA A 246 1.47 11.64 -2.68
C ALA A 246 2.28 10.43 -3.20
N PRO A 247 1.81 9.71 -4.25
CA PRO A 247 2.45 8.47 -4.68
C PRO A 247 3.94 8.60 -5.06
N HIS A 248 4.37 9.74 -5.58
CA HIS A 248 5.77 9.96 -5.90
C HIS A 248 6.66 10.02 -4.66
N LEU A 249 6.18 10.55 -3.53
CA LEU A 249 6.93 10.58 -2.26
C LEU A 249 7.12 9.17 -1.69
N ILE A 250 6.10 8.32 -1.81
CA ILE A 250 6.18 6.90 -1.42
C ILE A 250 7.24 6.19 -2.28
N ALA A 251 7.27 6.44 -3.59
CA ALA A 251 8.29 5.89 -4.48
C ALA A 251 9.70 6.36 -4.11
N LEU A 252 9.88 7.65 -3.83
CA LEU A 252 11.16 8.21 -3.40
C LEU A 252 11.62 7.62 -2.05
N ALA A 253 10.72 7.42 -1.10
CA ALA A 253 11.03 6.78 0.18
C ALA A 253 11.47 5.32 0.01
N CYS A 254 10.83 4.55 -0.89
CA CYS A 254 11.27 3.19 -1.21
C CYS A 254 12.63 3.17 -1.93
N ILE A 255 12.88 4.10 -2.87
CA ILE A 255 14.19 4.25 -3.52
C ILE A 255 15.26 4.60 -2.49
N TYR A 256 14.95 5.51 -1.56
CA TYR A 256 15.86 5.90 -0.49
C TYR A 256 16.24 4.69 0.38
N ILE A 257 15.26 3.94 0.89
CA ILE A 257 15.50 2.70 1.65
C ILE A 257 16.36 1.72 0.85
N ALA A 258 16.00 1.46 -0.42
CA ALA A 258 16.72 0.53 -1.28
C ALA A 258 18.17 0.99 -1.52
N SER A 259 18.40 2.29 -1.71
CA SER A 259 19.74 2.86 -1.92
C SER A 259 20.61 2.68 -0.69
N VAL A 260 20.08 2.92 0.51
CA VAL A 260 20.80 2.74 1.78
C VAL A 260 21.11 1.26 2.01
N LEU A 261 20.15 0.36 1.76
CA LEU A 261 20.34 -1.10 1.87
C LEU A 261 21.42 -1.66 0.94
N ARG A 262 21.71 -0.94 -0.16
CA ARG A 262 22.68 -1.36 -1.19
C ARG A 262 23.93 -0.49 -1.19
N GLU A 263 24.10 0.36 -0.18
CA GLU A 263 25.24 1.25 -0.03
C GLU A 263 25.47 2.13 -1.28
N LYS A 264 24.38 2.60 -1.90
CA LYS A 264 24.39 3.46 -3.07
C LYS A 264 24.27 4.92 -2.65
N ASP A 265 25.23 5.75 -3.06
CA ASP A 265 25.16 7.19 -2.86
C ASP A 265 24.17 7.82 -3.85
N THR A 266 23.11 8.41 -3.30
CA THR A 266 22.04 9.10 -4.03
C THR A 266 21.88 10.55 -3.60
N THR A 267 22.83 11.07 -2.80
CA THR A 267 22.71 12.39 -2.15
C THR A 267 22.51 13.51 -3.16
N ALA A 268 23.40 13.58 -4.16
CA ALA A 268 23.32 14.60 -5.22
C ALA A 268 22.01 14.50 -6.02
N TRP A 269 21.54 13.28 -6.32
CA TRP A 269 20.29 13.08 -7.05
C TRP A 269 19.08 13.60 -6.26
N PHE A 270 19.00 13.31 -4.96
CA PHE A 270 17.93 13.84 -4.12
C PHE A 270 17.97 15.37 -3.97
N GLU A 271 19.16 15.97 -3.91
CA GLU A 271 19.34 17.44 -3.91
C GLU A 271 18.82 18.07 -5.22
N GLU A 272 19.11 17.45 -6.36
CA GLU A 272 18.63 17.90 -7.67
C GLU A 272 17.11 17.85 -7.80
N LEU A 273 16.47 16.84 -7.21
CA LEU A 273 15.01 16.68 -7.20
C LEU A 273 14.30 17.78 -6.41
N ARG A 274 14.99 18.45 -5.47
CA ARG A 274 14.42 19.48 -4.57
C ARG A 274 13.18 19.00 -3.81
N VAL A 275 13.17 17.73 -3.46
CA VAL A 275 12.16 17.15 -2.57
C VAL A 275 12.54 17.44 -1.12
N ASP A 276 11.54 17.62 -0.26
CA ASP A 276 11.79 17.71 1.17
C ASP A 276 12.25 16.35 1.71
N MET A 277 13.54 16.25 2.02
CA MET A 277 14.14 15.02 2.53
C MET A 277 13.64 14.65 3.92
N ASN A 278 13.08 15.58 4.70
CA ASN A 278 12.45 15.23 5.97
C ASN A 278 11.19 14.40 5.73
N VAL A 279 10.39 14.76 4.73
CA VAL A 279 9.19 14.00 4.34
C VAL A 279 9.59 12.61 3.83
N VAL A 280 10.59 12.52 2.95
CA VAL A 280 11.08 11.23 2.44
C VAL A 280 11.57 10.34 3.58
N LYS A 281 12.38 10.89 4.50
CA LYS A 281 12.89 10.15 5.65
C LYS A 281 11.79 9.71 6.61
N ASN A 282 10.78 10.54 6.87
CA ASN A 282 9.65 10.19 7.73
C ASN A 282 8.85 9.01 7.15
N ILE A 283 8.54 9.06 5.86
CA ILE A 283 7.88 7.93 5.16
C ILE A 283 8.76 6.68 5.22
N SER A 284 10.08 6.83 5.02
CA SER A 284 11.00 5.69 5.10
C SER A 284 11.03 5.07 6.50
N MET A 285 11.03 5.89 7.56
CA MET A 285 10.96 5.40 8.94
C MET A 285 9.66 4.64 9.20
N GLU A 286 8.51 5.15 8.75
CA GLU A 286 7.24 4.43 8.89
C GLU A 286 7.26 3.06 8.19
N ILE A 287 7.86 2.99 7.00
CA ILE A 287 8.02 1.71 6.27
C ILE A 287 8.92 0.74 7.05
N LEU A 288 10.02 1.23 7.64
CA LEU A 288 10.95 0.40 8.41
C LEU A 288 10.33 -0.07 9.73
N ASP A 289 9.65 0.82 10.46
CA ASP A 289 8.91 0.51 11.69
C ASP A 289 7.86 -0.58 11.45
N PHE A 290 7.20 -0.56 10.29
CA PHE A 290 6.29 -1.62 9.90
C PHE A 290 6.98 -2.99 9.81
N TYR A 291 8.18 -3.07 9.23
CA TYR A 291 8.92 -4.34 9.12
C TYR A 291 9.37 -4.88 10.49
N GLU A 292 9.66 -4.00 11.46
CA GLU A 292 9.99 -4.41 12.83
C GLU A 292 8.76 -4.97 13.56
N ASN A 293 7.61 -4.33 13.39
CA ASN A 293 6.38 -4.68 14.09
C ASN A 293 5.60 -5.86 13.44
N GLN A 294 5.77 -6.11 12.13
CA GLN A 294 5.09 -7.19 11.41
C GLN A 294 5.29 -8.59 12.02
N ARG A 295 6.42 -8.84 12.69
CA ARG A 295 6.82 -10.17 13.19
C ARG A 295 5.95 -10.69 14.34
N MET A 296 5.02 -9.90 14.87
CA MET A 296 4.30 -10.21 16.12
C MET A 296 2.81 -10.56 15.93
N ILE A 297 2.30 -10.61 14.69
CA ILE A 297 0.85 -10.71 14.44
C ILE A 297 0.47 -12.16 14.13
N GLY A 298 0.06 -12.91 15.15
CA GLY A 298 -0.47 -14.26 14.98
C GLY A 298 -1.92 -14.26 14.45
N ASP A 299 -2.25 -15.26 13.62
CA ASP A 299 -3.60 -15.47 13.06
C ASP A 299 -4.71 -15.42 14.13
N ASP A 300 -4.44 -15.93 15.33
CA ASP A 300 -5.42 -15.97 16.42
C ASP A 300 -5.83 -14.56 16.89
N ARG A 301 -4.93 -13.57 16.84
CA ARG A 301 -5.28 -12.17 17.13
C ARG A 301 -6.22 -11.61 16.07
N ILE A 302 -5.95 -11.89 14.80
CA ILE A 302 -6.78 -11.44 13.68
C ILE A 302 -8.18 -12.05 13.78
N ILE A 303 -8.27 -13.33 14.15
CA ILE A 303 -9.56 -14.02 14.31
C ILE A 303 -10.32 -13.46 15.51
N ALA A 304 -9.65 -13.23 16.63
CA ALA A 304 -10.24 -12.60 17.80
C ALA A 304 -10.75 -11.18 17.48
N ALA A 305 -10.05 -10.43 16.63
CA ALA A 305 -10.51 -9.12 16.16
C ALA A 305 -11.74 -9.24 15.24
N LEU A 306 -11.71 -10.15 14.26
CA LEU A 306 -12.82 -10.38 13.32
C LEU A 306 -14.07 -10.98 13.97
N SER A 307 -13.93 -11.70 15.08
CA SER A 307 -15.07 -12.28 15.81
C SER A 307 -15.87 -11.23 16.59
N LYS A 308 -15.25 -10.10 16.95
CA LYS A 308 -15.93 -8.93 17.54
C LYS A 308 -16.93 -8.28 16.57
N LEU A 309 -16.67 -8.40 15.26
CA LEU A 309 -17.58 -7.91 14.22
C LEU A 309 -18.75 -8.90 14.10
N ASN A 310 -19.89 -8.55 14.69
CA ASN A 310 -21.11 -9.35 14.64
C ASN A 310 -21.46 -9.73 13.20
N LEU A 311 -21.24 -10.99 12.86
CA LEU A 311 -21.79 -11.59 11.66
C LEU A 311 -23.28 -11.78 11.93
N LYS A 312 -24.15 -10.98 11.31
CA LYS A 312 -25.58 -11.31 11.32
C LYS A 312 -25.72 -12.76 10.82
N PRO A 313 -26.40 -13.64 11.58
CA PRO A 313 -26.51 -15.05 11.26
C PRO A 313 -27.17 -15.29 9.91
#